data_AF-A0A7Y3FX15-F1
#
_entry.id   AF-A0A7Y3FX15-F1
#
_cell.length_a   1.000
_cell.length_b   1.000
_cell.length_c   1.000
_cell.angle_alpha   90.00
_cell.angle_beta   90.00
_cell.angle_gamma   90.00
#
_symmetry.space_group_name_H-M   'P 1'
#
loop_
_entity.id
_entity.type
_entity.pdbx_description
1 polymer ?
#
loop_
_entity_poly.entity_id
_entity_poly.type
_entity_poly.pdbx_seq_one_letter_code
_entity_poly.pdbx_strand_id
1 'polypeptide(L)'
;MEHANLTHLYSSTSKKAQPSAIREICKLIDKPNMKSLAGGWPDPAVFPGTEIAGLVSDIMEKNADFALQYGTTEGLFQLRQELCKLVDEKYNIKCDTDRILITHGAA
;
A
#
# COMPACT_ATOMS: atom_id res chain seq x y z
N MET A 1 -34.59 11.29 3.54
CA MET A 1 -34.25 11.50 4.96
C MET A 1 -33.10 12.48 5.01
N GLU A 2 -33.30 13.62 5.66
CA GLU A 2 -32.24 14.61 5.85
C GLU A 2 -31.31 14.10 6.96
N HIS A 3 -30.04 13.83 6.63
CA HIS A 3 -29.07 13.36 7.61
C HIS A 3 -28.64 14.52 8.51
N ALA A 4 -28.61 14.30 9.83
CA ALA A 4 -28.15 15.30 10.79
C ALA A 4 -26.69 15.71 10.52
N ASN A 5 -26.40 17.02 10.57
CA ASN A 5 -25.07 17.56 10.35
C ASN A 5 -24.19 17.42 11.60
N LEU A 6 -23.18 16.54 11.54
CA LEU A 6 -22.28 16.22 12.65
C LEU A 6 -20.93 16.97 12.61
N THR A 7 -20.73 17.92 11.70
CA THR A 7 -19.42 18.62 11.56
C THR A 7 -18.99 19.37 12.82
N HIS A 8 -19.92 19.73 13.71
CA HIS A 8 -19.61 20.35 14.99
C HIS A 8 -18.82 19.42 15.93
N LEU A 9 -18.92 18.10 15.77
CA LEU A 9 -18.18 17.09 16.54
C LEU A 9 -16.75 16.87 16.04
N TYR A 10 -16.38 17.46 14.90
CA TYR A 10 -15.06 17.23 14.31
C TYR A 10 -13.94 17.88 15.14
N SER A 11 -12.86 17.13 15.30
CA SER A 11 -11.61 17.64 15.87
C SER A 11 -11.01 18.76 15.02
N SER A 12 -10.10 19.55 15.60
CA SER A 12 -9.36 20.59 14.86
C SER A 12 -8.54 20.00 13.71
N THR A 13 -8.00 18.79 13.84
CA THR A 13 -7.27 18.08 12.77
C THR A 13 -8.21 17.67 11.64
N SER A 14 -9.35 17.07 11.96
CA SER A 14 -10.34 16.63 10.97
C SER A 14 -10.89 17.80 10.15
N LYS A 15 -11.10 18.97 10.77
CA LYS A 15 -11.54 20.19 10.09
C LYS A 15 -10.54 20.72 9.05
N LYS A 16 -9.26 20.32 9.14
CA LYS A 16 -8.20 20.73 8.20
C LYS A 16 -7.98 19.72 7.07
N ALA A 17 -8.56 18.52 7.16
CA ALA A 17 -8.43 17.51 6.11
C ALA A 17 -9.00 18.05 4.79
N GLN A 18 -8.20 18.01 3.73
CA GLN A 18 -8.60 18.45 2.39
C GLN A 18 -8.80 17.23 1.49
N PRO A 19 -9.84 17.23 0.63
CA PRO A 19 -9.99 16.19 -0.38
C PRO A 19 -8.85 16.27 -1.40
N SER A 20 -8.47 15.13 -1.97
CA SER A 20 -7.47 15.07 -3.03
C SER A 20 -8.08 15.59 -4.34
N ALA A 21 -7.56 16.71 -4.85
CA ALA A 21 -7.94 17.25 -6.17
C ALA A 21 -7.69 16.23 -7.30
N ILE A 22 -6.65 15.38 -7.17
CA ILE A 22 -6.35 14.32 -8.13
C ILE A 22 -7.51 13.33 -8.23
N ARG A 23 -8.14 12.97 -7.10
CA ARG A 23 -9.28 12.05 -7.08
C ARG A 23 -10.49 12.60 -7.84
N GLU A 24 -10.70 13.92 -7.80
CA GLU A 24 -11.77 14.57 -8.57
C GLU A 24 -11.49 14.54 -10.07
N ILE A 25 -10.24 14.79 -10.47
CA ILE A 25 -9.80 14.69 -11.87
C ILE A 25 -9.94 13.25 -12.37
N CYS A 26 -9.60 12.25 -11.55
CA CYS A 26 -9.72 10.83 -11.94
C CYS A 26 -11.13 10.42 -12.31
N LYS A 27 -12.17 10.99 -11.70
CA LYS A 27 -13.58 10.74 -12.07
C LYS A 27 -13.90 11.15 -13.52
N LEU A 28 -13.09 12.03 -14.11
CA LEU A 28 -13.27 12.51 -15.47
C LEU A 28 -12.50 11.68 -16.50
N ILE A 29 -11.54 10.85 -16.06
CA ILE A 29 -10.67 10.04 -16.92
C ILE A 29 -11.44 8.89 -17.58
N ASP A 30 -12.47 8.34 -16.94
CA ASP A 30 -13.26 7.20 -17.44
C ASP A 30 -14.27 7.56 -18.54
N LYS A 31 -14.21 8.78 -19.08
CA LYS A 31 -15.11 9.20 -20.16
C LYS A 31 -14.74 8.52 -21.49
N PRO A 32 -15.73 8.04 -22.27
CA PRO A 32 -15.48 7.50 -23.61
C PRO A 32 -14.68 8.50 -24.46
N ASN A 33 -13.68 8.00 -25.20
CA ASN A 33 -12.76 8.77 -26.05
C ASN A 33 -11.74 9.67 -25.32
N MET A 34 -11.65 9.63 -23.98
CA MET A 34 -10.60 10.32 -23.24
C MET A 34 -9.30 9.50 -23.24
N LYS A 35 -8.18 10.12 -23.66
CA LYS A 35 -6.83 9.56 -23.47
C LYS A 35 -6.16 10.32 -22.33
N SER A 36 -6.03 9.67 -21.17
CA SER A 36 -5.45 10.30 -19.99
C SER A 36 -3.96 10.01 -19.85
N LEU A 37 -3.18 11.06 -19.62
CA LEU A 37 -1.77 11.00 -19.19
C LEU A 37 -1.61 11.36 -17.71
N ALA A 38 -2.71 11.53 -16.98
CA ALA A 38 -2.72 12.00 -15.59
C ALA A 38 -2.64 10.85 -14.56
N GLY A 39 -2.69 9.59 -15.02
CA GLY A 39 -2.61 8.42 -14.14
C GLY A 39 -1.20 8.24 -13.56
N GLY A 40 -1.13 7.86 -12.28
CA GLY A 40 0.13 7.57 -11.56
C GLY A 40 0.27 6.12 -11.12
N TRP A 41 -0.61 5.24 -11.61
CA TRP A 41 -0.63 3.81 -11.28
C TRP A 41 0.15 3.01 -12.33
N PRO A 42 0.84 1.93 -11.91
CA PRO A 42 1.51 1.02 -12.84
C PRO A 42 0.49 0.28 -13.72
N ASP A 43 0.95 -0.18 -14.88
CA ASP A 43 0.15 -0.97 -15.81
C ASP A 43 -0.24 -2.34 -15.20
N PRO A 44 -1.54 -2.66 -15.07
CA PRO A 44 -1.96 -3.96 -14.53
C PRO A 44 -1.41 -5.16 -15.31
N ALA A 45 -1.10 -5.00 -16.60
CA ALA A 45 -0.57 -6.09 -17.43
C ALA A 45 0.84 -6.54 -17.01
N VAL A 46 1.59 -5.72 -16.27
CA VAL A 46 2.93 -6.09 -15.77
C VAL A 46 2.90 -6.76 -14.40
N PHE A 47 1.72 -6.91 -13.80
CA PHE A 47 1.62 -7.57 -12.49
C PHE A 47 1.80 -9.08 -12.62
N PRO A 48 2.64 -9.72 -11.78
CA PRO A 48 2.88 -11.16 -11.81
C PRO A 48 1.73 -11.91 -11.08
N GLY A 49 0.52 -11.83 -11.63
CA GLY A 49 -0.69 -12.32 -10.98
C GLY A 49 -0.70 -13.83 -10.74
N THR A 50 -0.18 -14.62 -11.69
CA THR A 50 -0.11 -16.08 -11.58
C THR A 50 0.87 -16.50 -10.48
N GLU A 51 2.02 -15.85 -10.42
CA GLU A 51 3.06 -16.11 -9.44
C GLU A 51 2.59 -15.75 -8.03
N ILE A 52 1.96 -14.57 -7.87
CA ILE A 52 1.39 -14.15 -6.59
C ILE A 52 0.32 -15.14 -6.12
N ALA A 53 -0.58 -15.59 -7.00
CA ALA A 53 -1.62 -16.54 -6.65
C ALA A 53 -1.03 -17.87 -6.14
N GLY A 54 0.01 -18.39 -6.81
CA GLY A 54 0.72 -19.59 -6.38
C GLY A 54 1.36 -19.42 -5.00
N LEU A 55 2.09 -18.32 -4.77
CA LEU A 55 2.73 -18.03 -3.49
C LEU A 55 1.72 -17.90 -2.35
N VAL A 56 0.58 -17.24 -2.59
CA VAL A 56 -0.48 -17.13 -1.58
C VAL A 56 -1.06 -18.50 -1.25
N SER A 57 -1.35 -19.35 -2.25
CA SER A 57 -1.84 -20.72 -2.01
C SER A 57 -0.84 -21.52 -1.18
N ASP A 58 0.44 -21.47 -1.56
CA ASP A 58 1.53 -22.15 -0.84
C ASP A 58 1.63 -21.72 0.63
N ILE A 59 1.53 -20.42 0.91
CA ILE A 59 1.58 -19.90 2.28
C ILE A 59 0.34 -20.35 3.07
N MET A 60 -0.85 -20.31 2.46
CA MET A 60 -2.09 -20.74 3.11
C MET A 60 -2.11 -22.25 3.40
N GLU A 61 -1.50 -23.07 2.55
CA GLU A 61 -1.42 -24.51 2.77
C GLU A 61 -0.38 -24.90 3.82
N LYS A 62 0.77 -24.21 3.85
CA LYS A 62 1.94 -24.64 4.63
C LYS A 62 2.14 -23.86 5.93
N ASN A 63 1.75 -22.58 5.97
CA ASN A 63 2.09 -21.65 7.04
C ASN A 63 0.92 -20.68 7.38
N ALA A 64 -0.34 -21.12 7.20
CA ALA A 64 -1.50 -20.25 7.41
C ALA A 64 -1.60 -19.71 8.83
N ASP A 65 -1.29 -20.53 9.83
CA ASP A 65 -1.29 -20.15 11.23
C ASP A 65 -0.34 -18.98 11.50
N PHE A 66 0.87 -19.02 10.96
CA PHE A 66 1.84 -17.94 11.05
C PHE A 66 1.40 -16.70 10.26
N ALA A 67 0.92 -16.88 9.03
CA ALA A 67 0.56 -15.77 8.13
C ALA A 67 -0.67 -14.98 8.59
N LEU A 68 -1.62 -15.64 9.25
CA LEU A 68 -2.88 -15.04 9.69
C LEU A 68 -2.85 -14.57 11.16
N GLN A 69 -1.82 -14.93 11.92
CA GLN A 69 -1.65 -14.50 13.31
C GLN A 69 -1.10 -13.07 13.39
N TYR A 70 -1.36 -12.41 14.52
CA TYR A 70 -0.68 -11.15 14.85
C TYR A 70 0.85 -11.28 14.75
N GLY A 71 1.45 -10.29 14.09
CA GLY A 71 2.90 -10.14 14.00
C GLY A 71 3.46 -9.11 14.97
N THR A 72 4.78 -8.90 14.89
CA THR A 72 5.47 -7.83 15.64
C THR A 72 5.23 -6.48 14.98
N THR A 73 5.35 -5.40 15.77
CA THR A 73 5.12 -4.03 15.29
C THR A 73 6.11 -3.60 14.20
N GLU A 74 7.34 -4.10 14.27
CA GLU A 74 8.40 -3.81 13.29
C GLU A 74 8.13 -4.41 11.91
N GLY A 75 7.30 -5.45 11.86
CA GLY A 75 7.03 -6.26 10.68
C GLY A 75 7.89 -7.52 10.57
N LEU A 76 7.53 -8.36 9.59
CA LEU A 76 8.12 -9.68 9.39
C LEU A 76 9.64 -9.63 9.27
N PHE A 77 10.35 -10.32 10.17
CA PHE A 77 11.81 -10.29 10.23
C PHE A 77 12.48 -10.74 8.93
N GLN A 78 11.97 -11.82 8.31
CA GLN A 78 12.49 -12.34 7.04
C GLN A 78 12.36 -11.30 5.91
N LEU A 79 11.25 -10.56 5.86
CA LEU A 79 11.08 -9.49 4.89
C LEU A 79 12.10 -8.36 5.12
N ARG A 80 12.34 -7.97 6.38
CA ARG A 80 13.34 -6.95 6.71
C ARG A 80 14.75 -7.39 6.30
N GLN A 81 15.11 -8.66 6.44
CA GLN A 81 16.39 -9.19 5.97
C GLN A 81 16.54 -9.10 4.43
N GLU A 82 15.49 -9.46 3.69
CA GLU A 82 15.52 -9.34 2.22
C GLU A 82 15.57 -7.87 1.78
N LEU A 83 14.92 -6.96 2.50
CA LEU A 83 15.03 -5.52 2.23
C LEU A 83 16.43 -4.98 2.47
N CYS A 84 17.13 -5.41 3.53
CA CYS A 84 18.55 -5.06 3.76
C CYS A 84 19.42 -5.47 2.57
N LYS A 85 19.24 -6.69 2.05
CA LYS A 85 19.97 -7.17 0.87
C LYS A 85 19.62 -6.35 -0.37
N LEU A 86 18.33 -6.10 -0.59
CA LEU A 86 17.85 -5.34 -1.75
C LEU A 86 18.44 -3.93 -1.80
N VAL A 87 18.50 -3.22 -0.68
CA VAL A 87 19.04 -1.85 -0.66
C VAL A 87 20.56 -1.81 -0.79
N ASP A 88 21.25 -2.83 -0.28
CA ASP A 88 22.67 -3.00 -0.48
C ASP A 88 23.00 -3.28 -1.94
N GLU A 89 22.35 -4.27 -2.56
CA GLU A 89 22.58 -4.65 -3.95
C GLU A 89 22.24 -3.52 -4.93
N LYS A 90 21.13 -2.81 -4.69
CA LYS A 90 20.61 -1.81 -5.63
C LYS A 90 21.22 -0.43 -5.44
N TYR A 91 21.58 -0.06 -4.21
CA TYR A 91 21.97 1.30 -3.86
C TYR A 91 23.30 1.37 -3.09
N ASN A 92 23.97 0.25 -2.83
CA ASN A 92 25.20 0.15 -2.03
C ASN A 92 25.04 0.76 -0.62
N ILE A 93 23.85 0.57 -0.03
CA ILE A 93 23.53 1.02 1.33
C ILE A 93 23.59 -0.18 2.28
N LYS A 94 24.59 -0.20 3.16
CA LYS A 94 24.66 -1.18 4.25
C LYS A 94 23.72 -0.78 5.38
N CYS A 95 22.76 -1.63 5.72
CA CYS A 95 21.90 -1.45 6.89
C CYS A 95 21.55 -2.78 7.57
N ASP A 96 21.20 -2.70 8.84
CA ASP A 96 20.67 -3.81 9.63
C ASP A 96 19.12 -3.78 9.67
N THR A 97 18.52 -4.86 10.19
CA THR A 97 17.06 -5.00 10.30
C THR A 97 16.41 -4.03 11.29
N ASP A 98 17.19 -3.42 12.19
CA ASP A 98 16.70 -2.48 13.20
C ASP A 98 16.51 -1.07 12.60
N ARG A 99 17.09 -0.84 11.41
CA ARG A 99 16.86 0.36 10.59
C ARG A 99 15.65 0.25 9.66
N ILE A 100 14.93 -0.87 9.65
CA ILE A 100 13.79 -1.10 8.76
C ILE A 100 12.50 -1.32 9.57
N LEU A 101 11.48 -0.52 9.25
CA LEU A 101 10.11 -0.65 9.76
C LEU A 101 9.15 -0.85 8.58
N ILE A 102 8.33 -1.88 8.65
CA ILE A 102 7.30 -2.13 7.62
C ILE A 102 6.10 -1.20 7.85
N THR A 103 5.62 -0.57 6.78
CA THR A 103 4.45 0.33 6.80
C THR A 103 3.50 -0.02 5.66
N HIS A 104 2.32 0.61 5.63
CA HIS A 104 1.24 0.29 4.67
C HIS A 104 1.32 1.09 3.36
N GLY A 105 2.52 1.57 3.00
CA GLY A 105 2.74 2.44 1.86
C GLY A 105 3.16 3.85 2.27
N ALA A 106 3.70 4.60 1.32
CA ALA A 106 4.30 5.92 1.56
C ALA A 106 3.32 7.10 1.38
N ALA A 107 2.34 6.98 0.48
CA ALA A 107 1.39 8.04 0.15
C ALA A 107 0.14 7.48 -0.53
#